data_AF-A0A7W1A450-F1
#
_entry.id   AF-A0A7W1A450-F1
#
_cell.length_a   1.000
_cell.length_b   1.000
_cell.length_c   1.000
_cell.angle_alpha   90.00
_cell.angle_beta   90.00
_cell.angle_gamma   90.00
#
_symmetry.space_group_name_H-M   'P 1'
#
loop_
_entity.id
_entity.type
_entity.pdbx_description
1 polymer ?
#
loop_
_entity_poly.entity_id
_entity_poly.type
_entity_poly.pdbx_seq_one_letter_code
_entity_poly.pdbx_strand_id
1 'polypeptide(L)'
;MTRTVALVLLASCHVTTQTEVTRPATEEIVQHPEGAIAHRPTLVLSESGSLRFVQPLECPTERVVSSSTAIELETRPNLATFVVGVIATAVGGVMTVGGIAGKDSAANPITYAGVGLLLVGLPLAIGPWTGLGKRLRDGGTTKPTRAPGASVPCGARGLAAKSATLTIRGLEVHGAVWQDGTFSVSPYQIIDAYAPTAINAWDISAIVDAEGGARTIEAVIDGGQLAKFAPQFLARADFNGKVEPLRLVPGMVPGTLRVSLTTTSAGPALRVVLPVKNDGPGETWGLRGQIASPTKSVDGRMLYIGHIGNGQTVTRELLIPLTVAAADVIRGATLDLSIELRDAHGTAPANPVRFRGNVLNDAPR
;
A
#
# COMPACT_ATOMS: atom_id res chain seq x y z
N MET A 1 -1.91 -15.64 93.24
CA MET A 1 -3.22 -15.34 92.63
C MET A 1 -3.07 -14.06 91.80
N THR A 2 -2.62 -14.15 90.55
CA THR A 2 -3.45 -14.11 89.32
C THR A 2 -4.48 -12.97 89.29
N ARG A 3 -4.21 -11.96 88.43
CA ARG A 3 -5.10 -11.57 87.33
C ARG A 3 -4.39 -10.62 86.37
N THR A 4 -3.88 -11.22 85.30
CA THR A 4 -3.38 -10.58 84.08
C THR A 4 -4.55 -9.84 83.42
N VAL A 5 -4.42 -8.52 83.25
CA VAL A 5 -5.34 -7.72 82.43
C VAL A 5 -5.01 -8.00 80.97
N ALA A 6 -5.85 -8.80 80.30
CA ALA A 6 -5.77 -9.03 78.88
C ALA A 6 -6.39 -7.83 78.15
N LEU A 7 -5.56 -6.86 77.78
CA LEU A 7 -5.90 -5.81 76.82
C LEU A 7 -5.87 -6.45 75.42
N VAL A 8 -6.99 -7.04 74.99
CA VAL A 8 -7.10 -7.58 73.62
C VAL A 8 -7.15 -6.41 72.64
N LEU A 9 -6.15 -6.36 71.77
CA LEU A 9 -5.96 -5.36 70.73
C LEU A 9 -7.20 -5.18 69.84
N LEU A 10 -7.73 -3.95 69.84
CA LEU A 10 -8.72 -3.38 68.93
C LEU A 10 -8.13 -3.11 67.53
N ALA A 11 -7.54 -4.10 66.88
CA ALA A 11 -6.77 -3.89 65.65
C ALA A 11 -7.43 -4.54 64.42
N SER A 12 -8.62 -4.05 64.00
CA SER A 12 -9.08 -4.02 62.58
C SER A 12 -10.56 -3.61 62.48
N CYS A 13 -10.82 -2.30 62.45
CA CYS A 13 -12.17 -1.79 62.15
C CYS A 13 -12.59 -2.04 60.68
N HIS A 14 -11.62 -2.29 59.80
CA HIS A 14 -11.80 -2.39 58.36
C HIS A 14 -11.13 -3.62 57.77
N VAL A 15 -11.69 -4.10 56.68
CA VAL A 15 -11.08 -5.09 55.79
C VAL A 15 -10.69 -4.38 54.49
N THR A 16 -9.42 -4.44 54.12
CA THR A 16 -8.94 -3.93 52.83
C THR A 16 -8.82 -5.07 51.84
N THR A 17 -9.60 -5.03 50.77
CA THR A 17 -9.46 -5.95 49.63
C THR A 17 -8.70 -5.25 48.52
N GLN A 18 -7.67 -5.92 48.00
CA GLN A 18 -6.89 -5.45 46.87
C GLN A 18 -7.29 -6.24 45.63
N THR A 19 -7.73 -5.52 44.60
CA THR A 19 -8.04 -6.09 43.28
C THR A 19 -7.17 -5.43 42.23
N GLU A 20 -6.42 -6.24 41.48
CA GLU A 20 -5.60 -5.78 40.38
C GLU A 20 -6.42 -5.80 39.08
N VAL A 21 -6.43 -4.68 38.36
CA VAL A 21 -7.16 -4.50 37.11
C VAL A 21 -6.17 -4.11 36.02
N THR A 22 -6.01 -4.97 35.02
CA THR A 22 -5.15 -4.71 33.86
C THR A 22 -5.94 -3.97 32.77
N ARG A 23 -5.44 -2.82 32.31
CA ARG A 23 -6.02 -2.04 31.21
C ARG A 23 -5.07 -2.04 30.00
N PRO A 24 -5.55 -2.32 28.78
CA PRO A 24 -4.75 -2.16 27.58
C PRO A 24 -4.43 -0.67 27.36
N ALA A 25 -3.17 -0.33 27.11
CA ALA A 25 -2.71 1.05 27.02
C ALA A 25 -2.55 1.50 25.57
N THR A 26 -1.68 0.82 24.81
CA THR A 26 -1.39 1.17 23.41
C THR A 26 -0.98 -0.08 22.63
N GLU A 27 -1.51 -0.20 21.42
CA GLU A 27 -1.11 -1.20 20.42
C GLU A 27 -0.23 -0.52 19.37
N GLU A 28 0.95 -1.09 19.13
CA GLU A 28 1.86 -0.68 18.07
C GLU A 28 2.05 -1.85 17.09
N ILE A 29 2.05 -1.55 15.79
CA ILE A 29 2.34 -2.53 14.73
C ILE A 29 3.70 -2.19 14.15
N VAL A 30 4.65 -3.11 14.30
CA VAL A 30 6.00 -3.01 13.76
C VAL A 30 6.09 -3.87 12.50
N GLN A 31 6.55 -3.30 11.39
CA GLN A 31 6.78 -4.03 10.14
C GLN A 31 8.23 -4.51 10.04
N HIS A 32 8.43 -5.74 9.56
CA HIS A 32 9.74 -6.38 9.43
C HIS A 32 10.11 -6.58 7.96
N PRO A 33 10.72 -5.57 7.30
CA PRO A 33 11.06 -5.64 5.88
C PRO A 33 12.09 -6.71 5.52
N GLU A 34 12.94 -7.10 6.46
CA GLU A 34 13.91 -8.19 6.31
C GLU A 34 13.27 -9.56 6.11
N GLY A 35 12.02 -9.72 6.56
CA GLY A 35 11.23 -10.94 6.39
C GLY A 35 10.34 -10.95 5.15
N ALA A 36 10.51 -10.01 4.22
CA ALA A 36 9.62 -9.83 3.08
C ALA A 36 9.49 -11.10 2.22
N ILE A 37 8.25 -11.55 2.01
CA ILE A 37 7.91 -12.71 1.20
C ILE A 37 7.44 -12.23 -0.17
N ALA A 38 8.06 -12.76 -1.23
CA ALA A 38 7.68 -12.45 -2.60
C ALA A 38 6.49 -13.30 -3.07
N HIS A 39 5.47 -12.63 -3.60
CA HIS A 39 4.28 -13.26 -4.16
C HIS A 39 4.41 -13.55 -5.65
N ARG A 40 3.36 -14.17 -6.21
CA ARG A 40 3.29 -14.46 -7.65
C ARG A 40 3.51 -13.18 -8.45
N PRO A 41 4.39 -13.20 -9.48
CA PRO A 41 4.63 -12.02 -10.30
C PRO A 41 3.35 -11.56 -10.99
N THR A 42 3.26 -10.25 -11.20
CA THR A 42 2.16 -9.60 -11.93
C THR A 42 2.71 -8.55 -12.90
N LEU A 43 1.87 -8.08 -13.80
CA LEU A 43 2.19 -7.01 -14.75
C LEU A 43 1.40 -5.76 -14.35
N VAL A 44 2.11 -4.65 -14.15
CA VAL A 44 1.49 -3.37 -13.78
C VAL A 44 1.85 -2.29 -14.79
N LEU A 45 0.96 -1.31 -14.93
CA LEU A 45 1.25 -0.07 -15.63
C LEU A 45 1.89 0.91 -14.64
N SER A 46 3.13 1.29 -14.89
CA SER A 46 3.82 2.30 -14.07
C SER A 46 3.26 3.70 -14.33
N GLU A 47 3.49 4.63 -13.42
CA GLU A 47 3.09 6.04 -13.57
C GLU A 47 3.76 6.73 -14.77
N SER A 48 4.87 6.17 -15.25
CA SER A 48 5.55 6.63 -16.46
C SER A 48 4.87 6.21 -17.76
N GLY A 49 3.83 5.37 -17.67
CA GLY A 49 3.18 4.79 -18.83
C GLY A 49 3.89 3.55 -19.39
N SER A 50 4.95 3.07 -18.75
CA SER A 50 5.63 1.81 -19.11
C SER A 50 5.00 0.62 -18.43
N LEU A 51 4.96 -0.52 -19.12
CA LEU A 51 4.60 -1.81 -18.54
C LEU A 51 5.76 -2.34 -17.69
N ARG A 52 5.46 -2.90 -16.51
CA ARG A 52 6.46 -3.41 -15.58
C ARG A 52 6.04 -4.74 -14.97
N PHE A 53 6.89 -5.75 -15.09
CA PHE A 53 6.73 -7.02 -14.38
C PHE A 53 7.27 -6.89 -12.97
N VAL A 54 6.43 -7.13 -11.98
CA VAL A 54 6.78 -6.95 -10.57
C VAL A 54 6.43 -8.18 -9.74
N GLN A 55 7.20 -8.41 -8.69
CA GLN A 55 6.90 -9.35 -7.62
C GLN A 55 6.42 -8.55 -6.41
N PRO A 56 5.12 -8.59 -6.07
CA PRO A 56 4.61 -7.96 -4.87
C PRO A 56 5.27 -8.57 -3.62
N LEU A 57 5.52 -7.75 -2.61
CA LEU A 57 6.15 -8.15 -1.36
C LEU A 57 5.17 -7.95 -0.20
N GLU A 58 5.07 -8.96 0.65
CA GLU A 58 4.39 -8.87 1.94
C GLU A 58 5.38 -9.00 3.08
N CYS A 59 5.32 -8.07 4.02
CA CYS A 59 6.20 -8.03 5.18
C CYS A 59 5.46 -8.56 6.41
N PRO A 60 6.07 -9.50 7.15
CA PRO A 60 5.58 -9.89 8.46
C PRO A 60 5.47 -8.67 9.39
N THR A 61 4.51 -8.71 10.31
CA THR A 61 4.36 -7.67 11.32
C THR A 61 4.40 -8.26 12.72
N GLU A 62 4.80 -7.45 13.69
CA GLU A 62 4.67 -7.73 15.12
C GLU A 62 3.70 -6.74 15.74
N ARG A 63 2.74 -7.26 16.50
CA ARG A 63 1.86 -6.48 17.37
C ARG A 63 2.50 -6.39 18.75
N VAL A 64 2.84 -5.17 19.16
CA VAL A 64 3.35 -4.89 20.50
C VAL A 64 2.20 -4.31 21.33
N VAL A 65 1.73 -5.09 22.30
CA VAL A 65 0.65 -4.68 23.20
C VAL A 65 1.27 -4.28 24.54
N SER A 66 1.14 -3.00 24.87
CA SER A 66 1.45 -2.49 26.20
C SER A 66 0.19 -2.55 27.08
N SER A 67 0.34 -2.99 28.34
CA SER A 67 -0.73 -2.88 29.32
C SER A 67 -0.25 -2.12 30.55
N SER A 68 -1.20 -1.42 31.17
CA SER A 68 -1.01 -0.76 32.46
C SER A 68 -1.82 -1.52 33.48
N THR A 69 -1.27 -1.72 34.67
CA THR A 69 -2.00 -2.31 35.79
C THR A 69 -2.44 -1.18 36.72
N ALA A 70 -3.68 -1.25 37.20
CA ALA A 70 -4.20 -0.38 38.23
C ALA A 70 -4.63 -1.25 39.42
N ILE A 71 -4.26 -0.84 40.63
CA ILE A 71 -4.63 -1.53 41.85
C ILE A 71 -5.82 -0.78 42.45
N GLU A 72 -6.99 -1.42 42.47
CA GLU A 72 -8.16 -0.94 43.20
C GLU A 72 -8.10 -1.46 44.64
N LEU A 73 -7.97 -0.54 45.59
CA LEU A 73 -8.04 -0.81 47.02
C LEU A 73 -9.44 -0.45 47.51
N GLU A 74 -10.20 -1.46 47.92
CA GLU A 74 -11.54 -1.29 48.50
C GLU A 74 -11.47 -1.53 50.01
N THR A 75 -11.89 -0.54 50.80
CA THR A 75 -11.95 -0.63 52.26
C THR A 75 -13.39 -0.84 52.69
N ARG A 76 -13.69 -2.01 53.25
CA ARG A 76 -15.03 -2.44 53.71
C ARG A 76 -15.11 -2.50 55.24
N PRO A 77 -16.30 -2.33 55.84
CA PRO A 77 -16.47 -2.46 57.28
C PRO A 77 -16.18 -3.89 57.74
N ASN A 78 -15.45 -4.07 58.84
CA ASN A 78 -15.34 -5.38 59.48
C ASN A 78 -16.64 -5.68 60.23
N LEU A 79 -17.46 -6.56 59.66
CA LEU A 79 -18.78 -6.90 60.19
C LEU A 79 -18.70 -7.58 61.56
N ALA A 80 -17.61 -8.31 61.86
CA ALA A 80 -17.41 -8.91 63.17
C ALA A 80 -17.17 -7.84 64.26
N THR A 81 -16.36 -6.83 63.96
CA THR A 81 -16.10 -5.68 64.85
C THR A 81 -17.38 -4.91 65.15
N PHE A 82 -18.22 -4.69 64.13
CA PHE A 82 -19.53 -4.07 64.28
C PHE A 82 -20.44 -4.88 65.23
N VAL A 83 -20.60 -6.19 64.99
CA VAL A 83 -21.48 -7.06 65.78
C VAL A 83 -21.05 -7.09 67.25
N VAL A 84 -19.75 -7.21 67.52
CA VAL A 84 -19.23 -7.16 68.91
C VAL A 84 -19.51 -5.81 69.56
N GLY A 85 -19.34 -4.71 68.83
CA GLY A 85 -19.67 -3.37 69.32
C GLY A 85 -21.14 -3.17 69.67
N VAL A 86 -22.05 -3.64 68.80
CA VAL A 86 -23.50 -3.59 69.03
C VAL A 86 -23.89 -4.39 70.28
N ILE A 87 -23.37 -5.61 70.42
CA ILE A 87 -23.64 -6.45 71.60
C ILE A 87 -23.11 -5.78 72.88
N ALA A 88 -21.87 -5.30 72.87
CA ALA A 88 -21.28 -4.63 74.02
C ALA A 88 -22.07 -3.36 74.41
N THR A 89 -22.51 -2.57 73.42
CA THR A 89 -23.32 -1.37 73.65
C THR A 89 -24.69 -1.72 74.23
N ALA A 90 -25.35 -2.76 73.69
CA ALA A 90 -26.66 -3.20 74.16
C ALA A 90 -26.60 -3.72 75.60
N VAL A 91 -25.63 -4.60 75.91
CA VAL A 91 -25.41 -5.12 77.26
C VAL A 91 -25.02 -3.98 78.22
N GLY A 92 -24.11 -3.10 77.79
CA GLY A 92 -23.70 -1.94 78.58
C GLY A 92 -24.86 -0.99 78.90
N GLY A 93 -25.72 -0.72 77.91
CA GLY A 93 -26.93 0.08 78.08
C GLY A 93 -27.90 -0.52 79.09
N VAL A 94 -28.18 -1.82 78.98
CA VAL A 94 -29.05 -2.54 79.93
C VAL A 94 -28.49 -2.51 81.35
N MET A 95 -27.18 -2.76 81.52
CA MET A 95 -26.52 -2.73 82.83
C MET A 95 -26.50 -1.32 83.42
N THR A 96 -26.29 -0.29 82.61
CA THR A 96 -26.28 1.11 83.06
C THR A 96 -27.68 1.55 83.50
N VAL A 97 -28.71 1.31 82.68
CA VAL A 97 -30.10 1.66 83.02
C VAL A 97 -30.60 0.89 84.24
N GLY A 98 -30.33 -0.41 84.30
CA GLY A 98 -30.70 -1.25 85.45
C GLY A 98 -29.97 -0.86 86.73
N GLY A 99 -28.71 -0.44 86.63
CA GLY A 99 -27.92 0.05 87.77
C GLY A 99 -28.38 1.41 88.30
N ILE A 100 -28.79 2.32 87.41
CA ILE A 100 -29.31 3.65 87.77
C ILE A 100 -30.71 3.56 88.39
N ALA A 101 -31.57 2.65 87.91
CA ALA A 101 -32.91 2.43 88.44
C ALA A 101 -32.95 1.67 89.78
N GLY A 102 -31.81 1.18 90.27
CA GLY A 102 -31.69 0.46 91.55
C GLY A 102 -31.72 1.39 92.77
N LYS A 103 -32.12 0.85 93.93
CA LYS A 103 -32.28 1.58 95.21
C LYS A 103 -30.99 2.25 95.73
N ASP A 104 -29.81 1.81 95.30
CA ASP A 104 -28.49 2.37 95.67
C ASP A 104 -27.65 2.70 94.42
N SER A 105 -28.07 3.75 93.70
CA SER A 105 -27.58 4.08 92.35
C SER A 105 -26.10 4.53 92.30
N ALA A 106 -25.59 5.13 93.39
CA ALA A 106 -24.27 5.77 93.40
C ALA A 106 -23.07 4.82 93.65
N ALA A 107 -23.32 3.61 94.17
CA ALA A 107 -22.27 2.64 94.55
C ALA A 107 -22.39 1.27 93.84
N ASN A 108 -23.28 1.13 92.85
CA ASN A 108 -23.54 -0.14 92.20
C ASN A 108 -22.44 -0.48 91.15
N PRO A 109 -21.63 -1.55 91.34
CA PRO A 109 -20.58 -1.94 90.40
C PRO A 109 -21.10 -2.29 89.00
N ILE A 110 -22.38 -2.65 88.88
CA ILE A 110 -23.05 -2.96 87.60
C ILE A 110 -23.15 -1.70 86.72
N THR A 111 -23.36 -0.52 87.31
CA THR A 111 -23.42 0.74 86.57
C THR A 111 -22.06 1.08 85.96
N TYR A 112 -20.97 0.88 86.69
CA TYR A 112 -19.61 1.12 86.19
C TYR A 112 -19.21 0.13 85.08
N ALA A 113 -19.57 -1.14 85.22
CA ALA A 113 -19.39 -2.13 84.15
C ALA A 113 -20.21 -1.77 82.90
N GLY A 114 -21.44 -1.28 83.09
CA GLY A 114 -22.30 -0.81 82.00
C GLY A 114 -21.72 0.38 81.23
N VAL A 115 -21.24 1.40 81.94
CA VAL A 115 -20.58 2.57 81.32
C VAL A 115 -19.29 2.16 80.61
N GLY A 116 -18.51 1.25 81.20
CA GLY A 116 -17.32 0.69 80.54
C GLY A 116 -17.63 -0.04 79.23
N LEU A 117 -18.70 -0.83 79.21
CA LEU A 117 -19.16 -1.52 78.01
C LEU A 117 -19.71 -0.56 76.95
N LEU A 118 -20.37 0.53 77.34
CA LEU A 118 -20.79 1.58 76.40
C LEU A 118 -19.60 2.32 75.78
N LEU A 119 -18.60 2.67 76.60
CA LEU A 119 -17.39 3.36 76.14
C LEU A 119 -16.57 2.55 75.14
N VAL A 120 -16.58 1.22 75.25
CA VAL A 120 -15.90 0.32 74.29
C VAL A 120 -16.83 -0.08 73.14
N GLY A 121 -18.11 -0.31 73.42
CA GLY A 121 -19.08 -0.79 72.44
C GLY A 121 -19.43 0.23 71.36
N LEU A 122 -19.61 1.50 71.73
CA LEU A 122 -20.05 2.53 70.79
C LEU A 122 -19.00 2.83 69.70
N PRO A 123 -17.70 2.99 70.03
CA PRO A 123 -16.65 3.12 69.01
C PRO A 123 -16.53 1.88 68.12
N LEU A 124 -16.78 0.69 68.66
CA LEU A 124 -16.76 -0.56 67.89
C LEU A 124 -17.98 -0.70 66.94
N ALA A 125 -19.13 -0.13 67.31
CA ALA A 125 -20.32 -0.12 66.48
C ALA A 125 -20.27 0.95 65.37
N ILE A 126 -19.63 2.10 65.63
CA ILE A 126 -19.57 3.21 64.67
C ILE A 126 -18.29 3.14 63.81
N GLY A 127 -17.17 2.80 64.43
CA GLY A 127 -15.83 2.78 63.82
C GLY A 127 -15.74 2.07 62.46
N PRO A 128 -16.31 0.86 62.28
CA PRO A 128 -16.27 0.14 61.02
C PRO A 128 -16.87 0.91 59.82
N TRP A 129 -17.78 1.85 60.06
CA TRP A 129 -18.46 2.64 59.02
C TRP A 129 -17.73 3.93 58.64
N THR A 130 -16.72 4.35 59.41
CA THR A 130 -15.94 5.56 59.14
C THR A 130 -14.77 5.25 58.21
N GLY A 131 -14.51 6.06 57.18
CA GLY A 131 -13.35 5.85 56.29
C GLY A 131 -13.52 4.84 55.15
N LEU A 132 -14.77 4.47 54.81
CA LEU A 132 -15.07 3.66 53.63
C LEU A 132 -14.68 4.37 52.34
N GLY A 133 -14.13 3.63 51.39
CA GLY A 133 -13.76 4.21 50.11
C GLY A 133 -13.08 3.24 49.16
N LYS A 134 -13.08 3.64 47.89
CA LYS A 134 -12.31 3.02 46.82
C LYS A 134 -11.17 3.95 46.46
N ARG A 135 -9.95 3.44 46.43
CA ARG A 135 -8.78 4.19 45.95
C ARG A 135 -8.15 3.44 44.79
N LEU A 136 -7.86 4.18 43.73
CA LEU A 136 -7.06 3.68 42.61
C LEU A 136 -5.60 4.06 42.88
N ARG A 137 -4.72 3.07 42.80
CA ARG A 137 -3.27 3.28 42.86
C ARG A 137 -2.68 2.74 41.56
N ASP A 138 -1.74 3.48 40.97
CA ASP A 138 -1.06 3.02 39.77
C ASP A 138 -0.26 1.76 40.08
N GLY A 139 -0.52 0.70 39.33
CA GLY A 139 0.09 -0.62 39.46
C GLY A 139 1.33 -0.79 38.58
N GLY A 140 1.95 0.29 38.09
CA GLY A 140 3.11 0.21 37.21
C GLY A 140 2.79 -0.25 35.78
N THR A 141 3.82 -0.31 34.94
CA THR A 141 3.73 -0.74 33.55
C THR A 141 4.15 -2.21 33.43
N THR A 142 3.34 -3.04 32.78
CA THR A 142 3.76 -4.42 32.47
C THR A 142 4.76 -4.41 31.31
N LYS A 143 5.58 -5.47 31.20
CA LYS A 143 6.44 -5.63 30.03
C LYS A 143 5.57 -5.75 28.77
N PRO A 144 5.89 -5.02 27.69
CA PRO A 144 5.14 -5.12 26.45
C PRO A 144 5.17 -6.56 25.94
N THR A 145 4.00 -7.09 25.60
CA THR A 145 3.88 -8.43 25.01
C THR A 145 3.94 -8.30 23.50
N ARG A 146 4.78 -9.12 22.87
CA ARG A 146 4.91 -9.18 21.41
C ARG A 146 4.17 -10.40 20.89
N ALA A 147 3.36 -10.20 19.86
CA ALA A 147 2.67 -11.28 19.16
C ALA A 147 2.84 -11.10 17.64
N PRO A 148 2.92 -12.19 16.86
CA PRO A 148 2.87 -12.09 15.39
C PRO A 148 1.58 -11.40 14.93
N GLY A 149 1.72 -10.41 14.05
CA GLY A 149 0.61 -9.73 13.38
C GLY A 149 0.37 -10.30 11.98
N ALA A 150 -0.67 -9.80 11.31
CA ALA A 150 -0.93 -10.14 9.91
C ALA A 150 0.15 -9.54 9.00
N SER A 151 0.62 -10.31 8.02
CA SER A 151 1.52 -9.77 7.00
C SER A 151 0.82 -8.66 6.22
N VAL A 152 1.56 -7.61 5.87
CA VAL A 152 1.03 -6.44 5.15
C VAL A 152 1.83 -6.17 3.87
N PRO A 153 1.19 -5.62 2.81
CA PRO A 153 1.91 -5.21 1.62
C PRO A 153 2.97 -4.16 1.96
N CYS A 154 4.21 -4.39 1.53
CA CYS A 154 5.33 -3.48 1.82
C CYS A 154 6.10 -3.05 0.56
N GLY A 155 5.50 -3.26 -0.61
CA GLY A 155 6.02 -2.78 -1.88
C GLY A 155 6.08 -3.88 -2.94
N ALA A 156 6.87 -3.63 -3.97
CA ALA A 156 7.11 -4.59 -5.04
C ALA A 156 8.53 -4.42 -5.58
N ARG A 157 9.14 -5.52 -6.02
CA ARG A 157 10.43 -5.51 -6.72
C ARG A 157 10.26 -5.87 -8.19
N GLY A 158 11.21 -5.46 -9.03
CA GLY A 158 11.24 -5.88 -10.43
C GLY A 158 11.36 -7.40 -10.54
N LEU A 159 10.62 -8.01 -11.47
CA LEU A 159 10.83 -9.40 -11.82
C LEU A 159 12.14 -9.52 -12.62
N ALA A 160 13.11 -10.29 -12.10
CA ALA A 160 14.32 -10.63 -12.82
C ALA A 160 13.99 -11.52 -14.03
N ALA A 161 13.96 -10.92 -15.21
CA ALA A 161 13.69 -11.58 -16.48
C ALA A 161 14.51 -10.95 -17.60
N LYS A 162 14.75 -11.70 -18.67
CA LYS A 162 15.53 -11.22 -19.83
C LYS A 162 14.62 -10.67 -20.93
N SER A 163 13.51 -11.34 -21.16
CA SER A 163 12.55 -10.99 -22.20
C SER A 163 11.15 -11.43 -21.83
N ALA A 164 10.17 -10.87 -22.53
CA ALA A 164 8.79 -11.29 -22.44
C ALA A 164 8.12 -11.22 -23.82
N THR A 165 7.15 -12.10 -24.03
CA THR A 165 6.24 -12.05 -25.16
C THR A 165 4.83 -11.82 -24.64
N LEU A 166 4.24 -10.69 -24.99
CA LEU A 166 2.89 -10.29 -24.60
C LEU A 166 1.93 -10.56 -25.75
N THR A 167 0.82 -11.20 -25.44
CA THR A 167 -0.31 -11.41 -26.34
C THR A 167 -1.46 -10.51 -25.88
N ILE A 168 -1.85 -9.56 -26.73
CA ILE A 168 -2.86 -8.53 -26.43
C ILE A 168 -3.76 -8.36 -27.64
N ARG A 169 -5.06 -8.67 -27.51
CA ARG A 169 -6.04 -8.56 -28.61
C ARG A 169 -5.59 -9.24 -29.92
N GLY A 170 -4.89 -10.37 -29.82
CA GLY A 170 -4.35 -11.12 -30.97
C GLY A 170 -3.04 -10.56 -31.56
N LEU A 171 -2.48 -9.51 -30.96
CA LEU A 171 -1.13 -9.00 -31.26
C LEU A 171 -0.12 -9.70 -30.36
N GLU A 172 1.00 -10.14 -30.95
CA GLU A 172 2.16 -10.65 -30.21
C GLU A 172 3.27 -9.61 -30.19
N VAL A 173 3.77 -9.32 -29.00
CA VAL A 173 4.78 -8.29 -28.76
C VAL A 173 5.93 -8.92 -28.00
N HIS A 174 7.07 -9.08 -28.66
CA HIS A 174 8.30 -9.51 -28.00
C HIS A 174 9.09 -8.28 -27.53
N GLY A 175 9.79 -8.39 -26.41
CA GLY A 175 10.64 -7.32 -25.92
C GLY A 175 11.55 -7.76 -24.78
N ALA A 176 12.54 -6.92 -24.51
CA ALA A 176 13.43 -7.10 -23.37
C ALA A 176 12.71 -6.73 -22.06
N VAL A 177 13.15 -7.33 -20.96
CA VAL A 177 12.79 -6.89 -19.60
C VAL A 177 14.07 -6.37 -18.95
N TRP A 178 14.03 -5.13 -18.47
CA TRP A 178 15.16 -4.52 -17.76
C TRP A 178 15.22 -5.01 -16.31
N GLN A 179 16.35 -4.75 -15.63
CA GLN A 179 16.59 -5.22 -14.26
C GLN A 179 15.55 -4.76 -13.25
N ASP A 180 14.94 -3.59 -13.48
CA ASP A 180 13.86 -3.06 -12.64
C ASP A 180 12.49 -3.71 -12.94
N GLY A 181 12.42 -4.63 -13.90
CA GLY A 181 11.21 -5.28 -14.39
C GLY A 181 10.49 -4.53 -15.51
N THR A 182 11.00 -3.38 -15.95
CA THR A 182 10.35 -2.59 -17.01
C THR A 182 10.42 -3.34 -18.33
N PHE A 183 9.32 -3.36 -19.08
CA PHE A 183 9.25 -3.99 -20.40
C PHE A 183 9.60 -3.00 -21.50
N SER A 184 10.34 -3.46 -22.51
CA SER A 184 10.91 -2.58 -23.52
C SER A 184 9.96 -1.96 -24.51
N VAL A 185 8.77 -2.54 -24.65
CA VAL A 185 7.74 -2.00 -25.53
C VAL A 185 6.72 -1.27 -24.67
N SER A 186 6.63 0.04 -24.89
CA SER A 186 5.60 0.85 -24.26
C SER A 186 4.22 0.48 -24.83
N PRO A 187 3.16 0.43 -24.01
CA PRO A 187 1.80 0.21 -24.53
C PRO A 187 1.43 1.26 -25.58
N TYR A 188 1.94 2.48 -25.47
CA TYR A 188 1.69 3.57 -26.43
C TYR A 188 2.43 3.42 -27.77
N GLN A 189 3.32 2.43 -27.92
CA GLN A 189 3.84 2.02 -29.24
C GLN A 189 2.86 1.09 -29.97
N ILE A 190 1.82 0.61 -29.28
CA ILE A 190 0.80 -0.33 -29.76
C ILE A 190 -0.54 0.38 -29.95
N ILE A 191 -0.82 1.42 -29.15
CA ILE A 191 -2.04 2.24 -29.21
C ILE A 191 -1.75 3.72 -29.30
N ASP A 192 -2.75 4.46 -29.74
CA ASP A 192 -2.70 5.91 -29.81
C ASP A 192 -2.81 6.55 -28.42
N ALA A 193 -1.71 7.15 -27.94
CA ALA A 193 -1.65 7.88 -26.68
C ALA A 193 -2.46 9.20 -26.69
N TYR A 194 -2.77 9.75 -27.86
CA TYR A 194 -3.50 11.02 -27.99
C TYR A 194 -5.03 10.85 -28.01
N ALA A 195 -5.52 9.64 -28.22
CA ALA A 195 -6.94 9.31 -28.16
C ALA A 195 -7.26 8.28 -27.06
N PRO A 196 -6.82 8.50 -25.81
CA PRO A 196 -6.79 7.42 -24.86
C PRO A 196 -8.17 7.03 -24.31
N THR A 197 -9.16 7.92 -24.43
CA THR A 197 -10.55 7.66 -24.02
C THR A 197 -11.25 6.62 -24.90
N ALA A 198 -10.69 6.28 -26.06
CA ALA A 198 -11.17 5.18 -26.92
C ALA A 198 -10.53 3.82 -26.55
N ILE A 199 -9.65 3.77 -25.55
CA ILE A 199 -8.95 2.55 -25.15
C ILE A 199 -9.81 1.76 -24.16
N ASN A 200 -10.26 0.58 -24.59
CA ASN A 200 -10.85 -0.42 -23.70
C ASN A 200 -9.77 -1.10 -22.85
N ALA A 201 -10.19 -1.79 -21.78
CA ALA A 201 -9.28 -2.62 -21.00
C ALA A 201 -8.54 -3.64 -21.88
N TRP A 202 -7.29 -3.94 -21.49
CA TRP A 202 -6.43 -4.90 -22.18
C TRP A 202 -6.28 -6.16 -21.37
N ASP A 203 -6.76 -7.26 -21.91
CA ASP A 203 -6.39 -8.59 -21.45
C ASP A 203 -5.02 -8.94 -22.05
N ILE A 204 -4.03 -9.11 -21.18
CA ILE A 204 -2.64 -9.41 -21.51
C ILE A 204 -2.30 -10.79 -20.99
N SER A 205 -1.88 -11.68 -21.89
CA SER A 205 -1.17 -12.91 -21.53
C SER A 205 0.30 -12.74 -21.87
N ALA A 206 1.18 -12.82 -20.88
CA ALA A 206 2.62 -12.63 -21.06
C ALA A 206 3.37 -13.91 -20.72
N ILE A 207 4.21 -14.38 -21.63
CA ILE A 207 5.22 -15.41 -21.38
C ILE A 207 6.54 -14.71 -21.09
N VAL A 208 7.05 -14.84 -19.86
CA VAL A 208 8.25 -14.16 -19.39
C VAL A 208 9.38 -15.15 -19.18
N ASP A 209 10.54 -14.89 -19.79
CA ASP A 209 11.77 -15.68 -19.61
C ASP A 209 12.52 -15.20 -18.36
N ALA A 210 12.16 -15.79 -17.21
CA ALA A 210 12.74 -15.49 -15.90
C ALA A 210 13.89 -16.44 -15.56
N GLU A 211 14.75 -16.07 -14.60
CA GLU A 211 15.93 -16.88 -14.21
C GLU A 211 15.59 -18.30 -13.71
N GLY A 212 14.34 -18.55 -13.30
CA GLY A 212 13.83 -19.87 -12.90
C GLY A 212 13.01 -20.60 -13.97
N GLY A 213 13.11 -20.18 -15.23
CA GLY A 213 12.34 -20.72 -16.36
C GLY A 213 11.15 -19.85 -16.77
N ALA A 214 10.56 -20.18 -17.91
CA ALA A 214 9.44 -19.45 -18.49
C ALA A 214 8.22 -19.46 -17.56
N ARG A 215 7.58 -18.30 -17.41
CA ARG A 215 6.38 -18.11 -16.58
C ARG A 215 5.29 -17.41 -17.38
N THR A 216 4.05 -17.86 -17.20
CA THR A 216 2.88 -17.16 -17.73
C THR A 216 2.35 -16.18 -16.69
N ILE A 217 2.12 -14.94 -17.10
CA ILE A 217 1.51 -13.88 -16.30
C ILE A 217 0.29 -13.37 -17.06
N GLU A 218 -0.85 -13.40 -16.39
CA GLU A 218 -2.09 -12.81 -16.91
C GLU A 218 -2.35 -11.50 -16.17
N ALA A 219 -2.73 -10.47 -16.90
CA ALA A 219 -3.07 -9.18 -16.34
C ALA A 219 -4.13 -8.48 -17.17
N VAL A 220 -4.96 -7.70 -16.49
CA VAL A 220 -5.90 -6.78 -17.12
C VAL A 220 -5.41 -5.37 -16.84
N ILE A 221 -5.06 -4.63 -17.89
CA ILE A 221 -4.73 -3.21 -17.77
C ILE A 221 -5.97 -2.39 -18.08
N ASP A 222 -6.41 -1.61 -17.10
CA ASP A 222 -7.58 -0.76 -17.24
C ASP A 222 -7.34 0.35 -18.28
N GLY A 223 -8.34 0.56 -19.16
CA GLY A 223 -8.29 1.60 -20.19
C GLY A 223 -8.23 3.02 -19.60
N GLY A 224 -8.89 3.24 -18.46
CA GLY A 224 -8.82 4.49 -17.71
C GLY A 224 -7.42 4.76 -17.16
N GLN A 225 -6.69 3.74 -16.71
CA GLN A 225 -5.28 3.89 -16.31
C GLN A 225 -4.36 4.20 -17.49
N LEU A 226 -4.55 3.56 -18.63
CA LEU A 226 -3.84 3.92 -19.87
C LEU A 226 -4.14 5.38 -20.25
N ALA A 227 -5.38 5.83 -20.09
CA ALA A 227 -5.70 7.24 -20.33
C ALA A 227 -5.06 8.21 -19.33
N LYS A 228 -5.03 7.83 -18.05
CA LYS A 228 -4.42 8.63 -17.00
C LYS A 228 -2.92 8.82 -17.20
N PHE A 229 -2.22 7.81 -17.72
CA PHE A 229 -0.75 7.81 -17.84
C PHE A 229 -0.22 8.20 -19.23
N ALA A 230 -1.09 8.40 -20.22
CA ALA A 230 -0.70 8.85 -21.54
C ALA A 230 0.04 10.21 -21.55
N PRO A 231 -0.38 11.25 -20.78
CA PRO A 231 0.34 12.51 -20.73
C PRO A 231 1.79 12.38 -20.24
N GLN A 232 2.06 11.48 -19.30
CA GLN A 232 3.39 11.23 -18.73
C GLN A 232 4.31 10.57 -19.75
N PHE A 233 3.77 9.63 -20.55
CA PHE A 233 4.50 9.06 -21.67
C PHE A 233 4.85 10.16 -22.70
N LEU A 234 3.87 10.96 -23.10
CA LEU A 234 4.07 12.04 -24.08
C LEU A 234 5.09 13.08 -23.61
N ALA A 235 5.05 13.45 -22.33
CA ALA A 235 5.99 14.40 -21.73
C ALA A 235 7.44 13.90 -21.71
N ARG A 236 7.66 12.57 -21.62
CA ARG A 236 9.00 11.97 -21.61
C ARG A 236 9.58 11.72 -22.98
N ALA A 237 8.72 11.58 -23.98
CA ALA A 237 9.12 11.20 -25.32
C ALA A 237 9.50 12.41 -26.21
N ASP A 238 9.86 13.54 -25.60
CA ASP A 238 10.15 14.83 -26.26
C ASP A 238 9.01 15.30 -27.21
N PHE A 239 7.75 15.06 -26.81
CA PHE A 239 6.57 15.56 -27.53
C PHE A 239 5.91 16.72 -26.77
N ASN A 240 5.44 17.73 -27.49
CA ASN A 240 4.67 18.81 -26.89
C ASN A 240 3.21 18.37 -26.67
N GLY A 241 2.89 17.99 -25.43
CA GLY A 241 1.54 17.58 -25.03
C GLY A 241 0.48 18.69 -25.05
N LYS A 242 0.85 19.95 -25.34
CA LYS A 242 -0.09 21.08 -25.54
C LYS A 242 -0.47 21.30 -27.00
N VAL A 243 0.07 20.52 -27.93
CA VAL A 243 -0.37 20.57 -29.33
C VAL A 243 -1.79 20.04 -29.36
N GLU A 244 -2.74 20.93 -29.66
CA GLU A 244 -4.16 20.59 -29.78
C GLU A 244 -4.35 19.41 -30.75
N PRO A 245 -5.29 18.50 -30.48
CA PRO A 245 -5.61 17.49 -31.47
C PRO A 245 -6.16 18.19 -32.71
N LEU A 246 -5.48 18.08 -33.88
CA LEU A 246 -6.02 17.75 -35.21
C LEU A 246 -5.07 18.13 -36.39
N ARG A 247 -4.91 17.14 -37.29
CA ARG A 247 -4.71 17.07 -38.77
C ARG A 247 -3.68 17.90 -39.59
N LEU A 248 -3.09 17.16 -40.56
CA LEU A 248 -1.99 17.31 -41.58
C LEU A 248 -1.12 18.59 -41.70
N VAL A 249 0.06 18.51 -42.39
CA VAL A 249 0.94 19.63 -42.86
C VAL A 249 1.30 19.47 -44.35
N PRO A 250 1.31 20.52 -45.20
CA PRO A 250 1.80 20.43 -46.59
C PRO A 250 3.32 20.65 -46.69
N GLY A 251 4.00 20.00 -47.63
CA GLY A 251 5.43 20.25 -47.91
C GLY A 251 6.43 19.37 -47.16
N MET A 252 5.95 18.35 -46.43
CA MET A 252 6.82 17.27 -45.95
C MET A 252 7.26 16.40 -47.12
N VAL A 253 8.57 16.32 -47.34
CA VAL A 253 9.14 15.44 -48.36
C VAL A 253 9.46 14.09 -47.71
N PRO A 254 8.78 13.00 -48.13
CA PRO A 254 9.10 11.69 -47.61
C PRO A 254 10.50 11.28 -48.08
N GLY A 255 11.42 11.06 -47.13
CA GLY A 255 12.64 10.32 -47.42
C GLY A 255 12.35 8.84 -47.66
N THR A 256 13.34 8.07 -48.11
CA THR A 256 13.18 6.62 -48.23
C THR A 256 13.05 5.99 -46.84
N LEU A 257 11.95 5.27 -46.59
CA LEU A 257 11.82 4.44 -45.39
C LEU A 257 12.93 3.39 -45.42
N ARG A 258 13.80 3.44 -44.42
CA ARG A 258 14.86 2.44 -44.27
C ARG A 258 14.39 1.44 -43.25
N VAL A 259 14.15 0.22 -43.72
CA VAL A 259 13.77 -0.90 -42.86
C VAL A 259 14.87 -1.94 -42.95
N SER A 260 15.38 -2.37 -41.80
CA SER A 260 16.34 -3.46 -41.75
C SER A 260 16.04 -4.38 -40.57
N LEU A 261 16.32 -5.66 -40.75
CA LEU A 261 16.52 -6.54 -39.59
C LEU A 261 17.84 -6.16 -38.92
N THR A 262 17.88 -6.22 -37.59
CA THR A 262 19.09 -6.03 -36.80
C THR A 262 19.06 -6.96 -35.60
N THR A 263 20.19 -7.11 -34.93
CA THR A 263 20.30 -7.90 -33.70
C THR A 263 20.58 -6.98 -32.52
N THR A 264 19.80 -7.18 -31.45
CA THR A 264 19.99 -6.51 -30.15
C THR A 264 20.43 -7.52 -29.10
N SER A 265 20.80 -7.05 -27.91
CA SER A 265 21.07 -7.95 -26.77
C SER A 265 19.87 -8.82 -26.38
N ALA A 266 18.67 -8.47 -26.81
CA ALA A 266 17.43 -9.20 -26.56
C ALA A 266 16.99 -10.10 -27.72
N GLY A 267 17.78 -10.18 -28.81
CA GLY A 267 17.44 -10.97 -30.01
C GLY A 267 17.18 -10.11 -31.25
N PRO A 268 16.55 -10.69 -32.29
CA PRO A 268 16.31 -10.00 -33.54
C PRO A 268 15.30 -8.85 -33.34
N ALA A 269 15.50 -7.76 -34.06
CA ALA A 269 14.62 -6.61 -34.05
C ALA A 269 14.46 -6.05 -35.47
N LEU A 270 13.31 -5.46 -35.75
CA LEU A 270 13.10 -4.62 -36.90
C LEU A 270 13.53 -3.19 -36.55
N ARG A 271 14.47 -2.65 -37.31
CA ARG A 271 14.84 -1.24 -37.25
C ARG A 271 14.10 -0.50 -38.35
N VAL A 272 13.25 0.43 -37.96
CA VAL A 272 12.53 1.32 -38.86
C VAL A 272 13.11 2.72 -38.68
N VAL A 273 13.85 3.19 -39.69
CA VAL A 273 14.43 4.53 -39.73
C VAL A 273 13.66 5.37 -40.74
N LEU A 274 13.08 6.44 -40.25
CA LEU A 274 12.30 7.38 -41.02
C LEU A 274 13.01 8.74 -41.04
N PRO A 275 13.70 9.07 -42.15
CA PRO A 275 14.16 10.43 -42.39
C PRO A 275 12.99 11.29 -42.89
N VAL A 276 12.80 12.43 -42.24
CA VAL A 276 11.73 13.38 -42.53
C VAL A 276 12.30 14.77 -42.67
N LYS A 277 11.93 15.48 -43.74
CA LYS A 277 12.32 16.88 -43.96
C LYS A 277 11.08 17.76 -44.10
N ASN A 278 11.08 18.89 -43.40
CA ASN A 278 10.06 19.92 -43.53
C ASN A 278 10.52 20.96 -44.56
N ASP A 279 10.04 20.85 -45.80
CA ASP A 279 10.27 21.81 -46.89
C ASP A 279 9.07 22.76 -47.09
N GLY A 280 8.10 22.74 -46.17
CA GLY A 280 6.92 23.60 -46.19
C GLY A 280 7.14 24.96 -45.50
N PRO A 281 6.28 25.95 -45.76
CA PRO A 281 6.34 27.23 -45.06
C PRO A 281 5.83 27.05 -43.62
N GLY A 282 6.74 27.05 -42.64
CA GLY A 282 6.40 27.04 -41.21
C GLY A 282 6.94 25.85 -40.43
N GLU A 283 6.60 25.77 -39.14
CA GLU A 283 6.94 24.64 -38.27
C GLU A 283 5.96 23.48 -38.43
N THR A 284 6.46 22.24 -38.40
CA THR A 284 5.66 21.02 -38.61
C THR A 284 5.64 20.15 -37.36
N TRP A 285 4.49 19.55 -37.04
CA TRP A 285 4.42 18.45 -36.08
C TRP A 285 4.12 17.13 -36.81
N GLY A 286 5.08 16.21 -36.80
CA GLY A 286 4.87 14.85 -37.27
C GLY A 286 4.30 14.02 -36.13
N LEU A 287 2.99 13.75 -36.14
CA LEU A 287 2.36 13.11 -34.98
C LEU A 287 2.36 11.59 -35.02
N ARG A 288 2.29 10.95 -36.20
CA ARG A 288 1.94 9.52 -36.21
C ARG A 288 2.24 8.79 -37.50
N GLY A 289 2.97 7.69 -37.44
CA GLY A 289 3.10 6.71 -38.52
C GLY A 289 2.55 5.35 -38.09
N GLN A 290 1.58 4.80 -38.81
CA GLN A 290 1.10 3.43 -38.62
C GLN A 290 1.77 2.52 -39.65
N ILE A 291 2.46 1.48 -39.17
CA ILE A 291 3.13 0.49 -40.01
C ILE A 291 2.10 -0.54 -40.48
N ALA A 292 1.97 -0.71 -41.79
CA ALA A 292 1.28 -1.82 -42.41
C ALA A 292 2.30 -2.90 -42.77
N SER A 293 2.06 -4.13 -42.32
CA SER A 293 2.96 -5.26 -42.49
C SER A 293 2.20 -6.57 -42.72
N PRO A 294 2.70 -7.50 -43.55
CA PRO A 294 2.15 -8.84 -43.63
C PRO A 294 2.32 -9.63 -42.31
N THR A 295 3.21 -9.18 -41.42
CA THR A 295 3.45 -9.79 -40.11
C THR A 295 2.66 -9.07 -39.03
N LYS A 296 1.72 -9.77 -38.39
CA LYS A 296 0.85 -9.22 -37.32
C LYS A 296 1.61 -8.60 -36.14
N SER A 297 2.83 -9.04 -35.86
CA SER A 297 3.65 -8.47 -34.78
C SER A 297 4.17 -7.06 -35.10
N VAL A 298 4.17 -6.66 -36.38
CA VAL A 298 4.64 -5.35 -36.87
C VAL A 298 3.49 -4.50 -37.39
N ASP A 299 2.42 -5.14 -37.86
CA ASP A 299 1.22 -4.46 -38.34
C ASP A 299 0.54 -3.62 -37.23
N GLY A 300 0.12 -2.41 -37.58
CA GLY A 300 -0.56 -1.47 -36.68
C GLY A 300 0.34 -0.75 -35.67
N ARG A 301 1.66 -0.96 -35.68
CA ARG A 301 2.60 -0.30 -34.76
C ARG A 301 2.73 1.19 -35.04
N MET A 302 2.93 1.95 -33.96
CA MET A 302 2.94 3.41 -34.00
C MET A 302 4.36 3.99 -33.86
N LEU A 303 4.74 4.88 -34.78
CA LEU A 303 5.95 5.70 -34.70
C LEU A 303 5.56 7.18 -34.52
N TYR A 304 6.09 7.83 -33.48
CA TYR A 304 5.89 9.25 -33.22
C TYR A 304 7.10 10.06 -33.70
N ILE A 305 6.86 11.17 -34.39
CA ILE A 305 7.92 11.92 -35.08
C ILE A 305 8.26 13.24 -34.36
N GLY A 306 7.31 13.86 -33.65
CA GLY A 306 7.52 15.09 -32.88
C GLY A 306 7.61 16.35 -33.75
N HIS A 307 8.22 17.40 -33.22
CA HIS A 307 8.40 18.69 -33.91
C HIS A 307 9.52 18.64 -34.95
N ILE A 308 9.30 19.31 -36.08
CA ILE A 308 10.27 19.52 -37.15
C ILE A 308 10.20 20.99 -37.56
N GLY A 309 11.22 21.77 -37.19
CA GLY A 309 11.34 23.17 -37.60
C GLY A 309 11.40 23.35 -39.12
N ASN A 310 11.06 24.54 -39.61
CA ASN A 310 11.15 24.88 -41.03
C ASN A 310 12.58 24.61 -41.57
N GLY A 311 12.67 23.91 -42.70
CA GLY A 311 13.94 23.56 -43.36
C GLY A 311 14.75 22.49 -42.64
N GLN A 312 14.28 21.97 -41.51
CA GLN A 312 15.01 20.96 -40.75
C GLN A 312 14.75 19.54 -41.26
N THR A 313 15.77 18.71 -41.11
CA THR A 313 15.69 17.26 -41.30
C THR A 313 15.78 16.58 -39.95
N VAL A 314 14.87 15.66 -39.68
CA VAL A 314 14.85 14.84 -38.49
C VAL A 314 14.83 13.37 -38.90
N THR A 315 15.61 12.56 -38.19
CA THR A 315 15.58 11.11 -38.34
C THR A 315 14.96 10.51 -37.09
N ARG A 316 13.94 9.66 -37.29
CA ARG A 316 13.30 8.92 -36.21
C ARG A 316 13.51 7.45 -36.39
N GLU A 317 13.83 6.80 -35.28
CA GLU A 317 14.12 5.39 -35.23
C GLU A 317 13.14 4.70 -34.30
N LEU A 318 12.53 3.63 -34.81
CA LEU A 318 11.75 2.69 -34.02
C LEU A 318 12.42 1.33 -34.11
N LEU A 319 12.78 0.79 -32.95
CA LEU A 319 13.22 -0.60 -32.81
C LEU A 319 12.05 -1.43 -32.32
N ILE A 320 11.62 -2.39 -33.13
CA ILE A 320 10.54 -3.32 -32.80
C ILE A 320 11.17 -4.69 -32.55
N PRO A 321 11.27 -5.17 -31.31
CA PRO A 321 11.82 -6.49 -31.05
C PRO A 321 10.91 -7.56 -31.67
N LEU A 322 11.52 -8.59 -32.25
CA LEU A 322 10.84 -9.66 -32.97
C LEU A 322 11.18 -11.02 -32.36
N THR A 323 10.27 -11.98 -32.52
CA THR A 323 10.62 -13.40 -32.40
C THR A 323 11.44 -13.83 -33.62
N VAL A 324 12.19 -14.93 -33.51
CA VAL A 324 12.93 -15.49 -34.65
C VAL A 324 11.98 -15.80 -35.82
N ALA A 325 10.84 -16.43 -35.54
CA ALA A 325 9.83 -16.71 -36.56
C ALA A 325 9.29 -15.44 -37.25
N ALA A 326 9.02 -14.37 -36.49
CA ALA A 326 8.58 -13.10 -37.07
C ALA A 326 9.68 -12.44 -37.92
N ALA A 327 10.94 -12.52 -37.48
CA ALA A 327 12.09 -12.02 -38.23
C ALA A 327 12.29 -12.78 -39.55
N ASP A 328 12.05 -14.09 -39.58
CA ASP A 328 12.12 -14.89 -40.80
C ASP A 328 10.99 -14.58 -41.77
N VAL A 329 9.76 -14.41 -41.28
CA VAL A 329 8.59 -14.08 -42.11
C VAL A 329 8.71 -12.69 -42.73
N ILE A 330 9.25 -11.71 -42.01
CA ILE A 330 9.34 -10.32 -42.49
C ILE A 330 10.57 -10.07 -43.37
N ARG A 331 11.49 -11.02 -43.45
CA ARG A 331 12.72 -10.90 -44.24
C ARG A 331 12.40 -10.72 -45.72
N GLY A 332 12.87 -9.62 -46.32
CA GLY A 332 12.58 -9.28 -47.71
C GLY A 332 11.15 -8.83 -47.98
N ALA A 333 10.30 -8.70 -46.95
CA ALA A 333 8.97 -8.14 -47.10
C ALA A 333 9.02 -6.63 -47.40
N THR A 334 7.99 -6.12 -48.05
CA THR A 334 7.76 -4.68 -48.19
C THR A 334 6.89 -4.20 -47.04
N LEU A 335 7.32 -3.13 -46.37
CA LEU A 335 6.54 -2.42 -45.37
C LEU A 335 6.05 -1.09 -45.92
N ASP A 336 4.79 -0.80 -45.64
CA ASP A 336 4.17 0.48 -45.93
C ASP A 336 3.94 1.22 -44.62
N LEU A 337 4.54 2.39 -44.46
CA LEU A 337 4.28 3.28 -43.34
C LEU A 337 3.37 4.40 -43.82
N SER A 338 2.18 4.51 -43.22
CA SER A 338 1.28 5.63 -43.47
C SER A 338 1.43 6.66 -42.37
N ILE A 339 1.79 7.89 -42.74
CA ILE A 339 2.02 8.98 -41.80
C ILE A 339 0.92 10.01 -41.91
N GLU A 340 0.28 10.25 -40.79
CA GLU A 340 -0.62 11.38 -40.60
C GLU A 340 0.19 12.54 -40.00
N LEU A 341 0.25 13.65 -40.74
CA LEU A 341 0.89 14.89 -40.30
C LEU A 341 -0.08 15.73 -39.47
N ARG A 342 0.33 16.80 -38.76
CA ARG A 342 -0.59 17.85 -38.22
C ARG A 342 0.03 19.26 -38.12
N ASP A 343 -0.68 20.34 -38.55
CA ASP A 343 -0.27 21.77 -38.42
C ASP A 343 -1.37 22.64 -37.79
N ALA A 344 -0.97 23.80 -37.26
CA ALA A 344 -1.85 24.76 -36.57
C ALA A 344 -2.53 25.79 -37.52
N HIS A 345 -2.22 25.78 -38.82
CA HIS A 345 -2.54 26.87 -39.75
C HIS A 345 -3.46 26.46 -40.91
N GLY A 346 -3.89 25.20 -40.96
CA GLY A 346 -4.92 24.72 -41.88
C GLY A 346 -4.45 24.56 -43.32
N THR A 347 -3.15 24.35 -43.55
CA THR A 347 -2.58 24.40 -44.92
C THR A 347 -2.45 23.04 -45.61
N ALA A 348 -2.87 21.96 -44.95
CA ALA A 348 -2.35 20.63 -45.26
C ALA A 348 -3.15 19.68 -46.13
N PRO A 349 -2.50 18.65 -46.72
CA PRO A 349 -3.16 17.67 -47.59
C PRO A 349 -4.03 16.70 -46.78
N ALA A 350 -5.19 16.34 -47.31
CA ALA A 350 -6.14 15.43 -46.67
C ALA A 350 -5.71 13.94 -46.63
N ASN A 351 -4.68 13.56 -47.39
CA ASN A 351 -4.25 12.17 -47.54
C ASN A 351 -2.98 11.87 -46.72
N PRO A 352 -2.88 10.70 -46.04
CA PRO A 352 -1.67 10.28 -45.36
C PRO A 352 -0.47 10.22 -46.32
N VAL A 353 0.68 10.70 -45.87
CA VAL A 353 1.94 10.52 -46.61
C VAL A 353 2.37 9.08 -46.45
N ARG A 354 2.51 8.37 -47.57
CA ARG A 354 2.91 6.95 -47.56
C ARG A 354 4.39 6.83 -47.84
N PHE A 355 5.04 6.02 -47.04
CA PHE A 355 6.42 5.64 -47.20
C PHE A 355 6.47 4.13 -47.42
N ARG A 356 7.28 3.69 -48.35
CA ARG A 356 7.46 2.28 -48.66
C ARG A 356 8.93 1.92 -48.53
N GLY A 357 9.22 0.83 -47.85
CA GLY A 357 10.58 0.33 -47.68
C GLY A 357 10.60 -1.20 -47.73
N ASN A 358 11.64 -1.76 -48.34
CA ASN A 358 11.88 -3.20 -48.28
C ASN A 358 12.72 -3.51 -47.03
N VAL A 359 12.38 -4.59 -46.34
CA VAL A 359 13.16 -5.06 -45.19
C VAL A 359 14.49 -5.63 -45.70
N LEU A 360 15.56 -4.87 -45.48
CA LEU A 360 16.91 -5.29 -45.81
C LEU A 360 17.47 -6.23 -44.73
N ASN A 361 18.37 -7.13 -45.15
CA ASN A 361 19.21 -7.87 -44.21
C ASN A 361 20.21 -6.92 -43.52
N ASP A 362 20.68 -7.34 -42.34
CA ASP A 362 21.50 -6.59 -41.38
C ASP A 362 22.20 -5.34 -41.96
N ALA A 363 21.66 -4.17 -41.61
CA ALA A 363 22.31 -2.89 -41.94
C ALA A 363 23.35 -2.58 -40.86
N PRO A 364 24.64 -2.38 -41.20
CA PRO A 364 25.65 -2.02 -40.21
C PRO A 364 25.27 -0.72 -39.51
N ARG A 365 25.58 -0.64 -38.21
CA ARG A 365 25.26 0.50 -37.34
C ARG A 365 25.93 1.79 -37.76
#